data_AF-A0A1H2L783-F1
#
_entry.id   AF-A0A1H2L783-F1
#
_cell.length_a   1.000
_cell.length_b   1.000
_cell.length_c   1.000
_cell.angle_alpha   90.00
_cell.angle_beta   90.00
_cell.angle_gamma   90.00
#
_symmetry.space_group_name_H-M   'P 1'
#
loop_
_entity.id
_entity.type
_entity.pdbx_description
1 polymer ?
#
loop_
_entity_poly.entity_id
_entity_poly.type
_entity_poly.pdbx_seq_one_letter_code
_entity_poly.pdbx_strand_id
1 'polypeptide(L)'
;MMSTDRAATPAKLRRLVGQAEALAAEIAGVRDRFRADPDESTRLAGFRLDDAAGTAARIAHELVATAGDLARVRGRPTCGADWGVCPVHGNTLRASGGRCWCTVLDCGRSWGYDRLGLPCSEPVAFDVRDTEGGGGPMCAGHAKDAQNRIVGAVVTPLDGPGGEESSR
;
A
#
# COMPACT_ATOMS: atom_id res chain seq x y z
N MET A 1 26.77 8.46 8.40
CA MET A 1 26.45 7.22 7.66
C MET A 1 25.05 6.77 8.06
N MET A 2 24.02 7.14 7.30
CA MET A 2 22.66 6.64 7.53
C MET A 2 22.59 5.22 7.00
N SER A 3 22.34 4.26 7.89
CA SER A 3 22.29 2.84 7.58
C SER A 3 21.28 2.58 6.45
N THR A 4 21.76 2.08 5.32
CA THR A 4 20.98 1.60 4.17
C THR A 4 20.19 0.32 4.49
N ASP A 5 20.26 -0.20 5.72
CA ASP A 5 19.57 -1.40 6.19
C ASP A 5 18.09 -1.17 6.60
N ARG A 6 17.59 0.07 6.44
CA ARG A 6 16.29 0.51 6.97
C ARG A 6 15.13 0.48 5.98
N ALA A 7 15.40 0.38 4.68
CA ALA A 7 14.33 0.39 3.68
C ALA A 7 13.58 -0.95 3.67
N ALA A 8 12.25 -0.90 3.80
CA ALA A 8 11.42 -2.07 3.51
C ALA A 8 11.64 -2.48 2.04
N THR A 9 11.90 -3.75 1.78
CA THR A 9 12.03 -4.29 0.41
C THR A 9 11.06 -5.44 0.21
N PRO A 10 10.59 -5.70 -1.03
CA PRO A 10 9.79 -6.90 -1.31
C PRO A 10 10.50 -8.20 -0.91
N ALA A 11 11.83 -8.24 -1.00
CA ALA A 11 12.61 -9.40 -0.54
C ALA A 11 12.57 -9.57 0.99
N LYS A 12 12.69 -8.47 1.76
CA LYS A 12 12.58 -8.49 3.22
C LYS A 12 11.18 -8.93 3.67
N LEU A 13 10.13 -8.46 2.99
CA LEU A 13 8.76 -8.85 3.25
C LEU A 13 8.52 -10.33 2.92
N ARG A 14 8.98 -10.82 1.75
CA ARG A 14 8.90 -12.25 1.40
C ARG A 14 9.61 -13.17 2.41
N ARG A 15 10.73 -12.72 2.97
CA ARG A 15 11.39 -13.46 4.06
C ARG A 15 10.51 -13.53 5.31
N LEU A 16 9.88 -12.43 5.71
CA LEU A 16 8.96 -12.40 6.85
C LEU A 16 7.73 -13.28 6.62
N VAL A 17 7.21 -13.34 5.39
CA VAL A 17 6.14 -14.27 4.99
C VAL A 17 6.56 -15.71 5.30
N GLY A 18 7.72 -16.14 4.80
CA GLY A 18 8.20 -17.50 5.04
C GLY A 18 8.42 -17.81 6.54
N GLN A 19 8.83 -16.82 7.34
CA GLN A 19 8.94 -16.99 8.79
C GLN A 19 7.58 -17.16 9.47
N ALA A 20 6.56 -16.40 9.05
CA ALA A 20 5.20 -16.50 9.59
C ALA A 20 4.52 -17.82 9.19
N GLU A 21 4.71 -18.28 7.94
CA GLU A 21 4.23 -19.58 7.46
C GLU A 21 4.89 -20.74 8.21
N ALA A 22 6.21 -20.69 8.42
CA ALA A 22 6.93 -21.69 9.20
C ALA A 22 6.42 -21.77 10.65
N LEU A 23 6.21 -20.62 11.29
CA LEU A 23 5.65 -20.56 12.64
C LEU A 23 4.22 -21.12 12.69
N ALA A 24 3.37 -20.79 11.72
CA ALA A 24 2.01 -21.34 11.66
C ALA A 24 2.02 -22.87 11.55
N ALA A 25 2.90 -23.42 10.70
CA ALA A 25 3.07 -24.87 10.54
C ALA A 25 3.61 -25.52 11.81
N GLU A 26 4.56 -24.90 12.50
CA GLU A 26 5.11 -25.40 13.76
C GLU A 26 4.04 -25.47 14.87
N ILE A 27 3.25 -24.39 15.03
CA ILE A 27 2.15 -24.35 16.00
C ILE A 27 1.10 -25.41 15.68
N ALA A 28 0.74 -25.58 14.41
CA ALA A 28 -0.17 -26.63 13.98
C ALA A 28 0.35 -28.03 14.32
N GLY A 29 1.65 -28.28 14.11
CA GLY A 29 2.29 -29.54 14.48
C GLY A 29 2.27 -29.79 15.99
N VAL A 30 2.51 -28.76 16.82
CA VAL A 30 2.39 -28.87 18.29
C VAL A 30 0.93 -29.18 18.66
N ARG A 31 -0.04 -28.45 18.10
CA ARG A 31 -1.47 -28.68 18.32
C ARG A 31 -1.87 -30.12 17.99
N ASP A 32 -1.37 -30.68 16.89
CA ASP A 32 -1.73 -32.03 16.49
C ASP A 32 -1.21 -33.07 17.49
N ARG A 33 -0.04 -32.83 18.13
CA ARG A 33 0.44 -33.65 19.26
C ARG A 33 -0.47 -33.53 20.48
N PHE A 34 -0.90 -32.31 20.82
CA PHE A 34 -1.88 -32.10 21.90
C PHE A 34 -3.17 -32.87 21.63
N ARG A 35 -3.70 -32.84 20.41
CA ARG A 35 -4.94 -33.57 20.04
C ARG A 35 -4.78 -35.09 20.07
N ALA A 36 -3.57 -35.59 19.78
CA ALA A 36 -3.26 -37.02 19.78
C ALA A 36 -2.95 -37.58 21.18
N ASP A 37 -2.82 -36.72 22.20
CA ASP A 37 -2.48 -37.15 23.55
C ASP A 37 -3.62 -37.99 24.16
N PRO A 38 -3.34 -39.14 24.81
CA PRO A 38 -4.37 -39.96 25.46
C PRO A 38 -5.01 -39.31 26.70
N ASP A 39 -4.33 -38.38 27.36
CA ASP A 39 -4.86 -37.66 28.52
C ASP A 39 -5.75 -36.47 28.11
N GLU A 40 -7.00 -36.46 28.60
CA GLU A 40 -7.98 -35.41 28.25
C GLU A 40 -7.55 -34.03 28.76
N SER A 41 -6.94 -33.94 29.94
CA SER A 41 -6.49 -32.66 30.49
C SER A 41 -5.37 -32.07 29.65
N THR A 42 -4.47 -32.92 29.15
CA THR A 42 -3.42 -32.56 28.21
C THR A 42 -4.02 -32.13 26.88
N ARG A 43 -4.97 -32.89 26.28
CA ARG A 43 -5.67 -32.47 25.05
C ARG A 43 -6.26 -31.06 25.17
N LEU A 44 -6.99 -30.80 26.26
CA LEU A 44 -7.66 -29.53 26.49
C LEU A 44 -6.69 -28.37 26.70
N ALA A 45 -5.49 -28.60 27.24
CA ALA A 45 -4.49 -27.55 27.41
C ALA A 45 -4.03 -26.93 26.07
N GLY A 46 -4.18 -27.64 24.95
CA GLY A 46 -3.82 -27.17 23.61
C GLY A 46 -4.83 -26.22 22.96
N PHE A 47 -5.95 -25.89 23.60
CA PHE A 47 -7.10 -25.22 22.94
C PHE A 47 -6.77 -23.86 22.29
N ARG A 48 -5.76 -23.13 22.77
CA ARG A 48 -5.34 -21.83 22.20
C ARG A 48 -4.48 -21.95 20.94
N LEU A 49 -3.97 -23.15 20.63
CA LEU A 49 -3.02 -23.34 19.54
C LEU A 49 -3.67 -23.19 18.16
N ASP A 50 -4.97 -23.43 18.04
CA ASP A 50 -5.71 -23.16 16.80
C ASP A 50 -5.73 -21.66 16.46
N ASP A 51 -6.05 -20.81 17.44
CA ASP A 51 -6.07 -19.35 17.26
C ASP A 51 -4.67 -18.79 16.99
N ALA A 52 -3.65 -19.31 17.69
CA ALA A 52 -2.26 -18.92 17.47
C ALA A 52 -1.78 -19.27 16.05
N ALA A 53 -2.06 -20.48 15.56
CA ALA A 53 -1.72 -20.89 14.20
C ALA A 53 -2.47 -20.04 13.16
N GLY A 54 -3.76 -19.80 13.36
CA GLY A 54 -4.57 -18.95 12.50
C GLY A 54 -4.06 -17.50 12.45
N THR A 55 -3.64 -16.95 13.59
CA THR A 55 -3.05 -15.62 13.67
C THR A 55 -1.72 -15.54 12.92
N ALA A 56 -0.84 -16.53 13.05
CA ALA A 56 0.42 -16.57 12.31
C ALA A 56 0.18 -16.65 10.78
N ALA A 57 -0.77 -17.47 10.35
CA ALA A 57 -1.16 -17.55 8.94
C ALA A 57 -1.72 -16.21 8.41
N ARG A 58 -2.58 -15.53 9.19
CA ARG A 58 -3.10 -14.21 8.84
C ARG A 58 -1.99 -13.17 8.70
N ILE A 59 -0.99 -13.19 9.60
CA ILE A 59 0.19 -12.32 9.49
C ILE A 59 0.92 -12.55 8.16
N ALA A 60 1.13 -13.81 7.76
CA ALA A 60 1.74 -14.13 6.47
C ALA A 60 0.95 -13.53 5.29
N HIS A 61 -0.38 -13.68 5.28
CA HIS A 61 -1.25 -13.11 4.26
C HIS A 61 -1.13 -11.58 4.14
N GLU A 62 -1.18 -10.86 5.26
CA GLU A 62 -1.03 -9.40 5.27
C GLU A 62 0.36 -8.95 4.75
N LEU A 63 1.41 -9.72 5.08
CA LEU A 63 2.76 -9.46 4.60
C LEU A 63 2.90 -9.69 3.08
N VAL A 64 2.24 -10.70 2.52
CA VAL A 64 2.18 -10.94 1.07
C VAL A 64 1.48 -9.78 0.37
N ALA A 65 0.31 -9.35 0.86
CA ALA A 65 -0.43 -8.23 0.31
C ALA A 65 0.43 -6.95 0.30
N THR A 66 1.06 -6.65 1.44
CA THR A 66 1.97 -5.51 1.59
C THR A 66 3.16 -5.58 0.62
N ALA A 67 3.74 -6.77 0.40
CA ALA A 67 4.84 -6.94 -0.54
C ALA A 67 4.41 -6.69 -1.98
N GLY A 68 3.21 -7.15 -2.36
CA GLY A 68 2.59 -6.91 -3.66
C GLY A 68 2.33 -5.41 -3.89
N ASP A 69 1.78 -4.72 -2.90
CA ASP A 69 1.54 -3.28 -2.96
C ASP A 69 2.83 -2.49 -3.09
N LEU A 70 3.86 -2.84 -2.30
CA LEU A 70 5.17 -2.20 -2.39
C LEU A 70 5.81 -2.41 -3.77
N ALA A 71 5.73 -3.62 -4.32
CA ALA A 71 6.23 -3.91 -5.67
C ALA A 71 5.48 -3.10 -6.73
N ARG A 72 4.16 -3.00 -6.62
CA ARG A 72 3.30 -2.22 -7.52
C ARG A 72 3.64 -0.73 -7.47
N VAL A 73 3.81 -0.16 -6.28
CA VAL A 73 4.17 1.26 -6.10
C VAL A 73 5.56 1.54 -6.64
N ARG A 74 6.55 0.69 -6.36
CA ARG A 74 7.94 0.89 -6.83
C ARG A 74 8.14 0.60 -8.31
N GLY A 75 7.31 -0.24 -8.91
CA GLY A 75 7.36 -0.55 -10.34
C GLY A 75 6.73 0.52 -11.22
N ARG A 76 6.19 1.61 -10.65
CA ARG A 76 5.55 2.71 -11.38
C ARG A 76 6.23 4.03 -11.04
N PRO A 77 6.39 4.96 -12.01
CA PRO A 77 6.75 6.32 -11.67
C PRO A 77 5.68 6.91 -10.75
N THR A 78 6.11 7.47 -9.62
CA THR A 78 5.23 8.14 -8.64
C THR A 78 5.16 9.63 -8.93
N CYS A 79 4.06 10.26 -8.56
CA CYS A 79 3.90 11.70 -8.64
C CYS A 79 5.01 12.41 -7.84
N GLY A 80 5.59 13.47 -8.41
CA GLY A 80 6.69 14.22 -7.79
C GLY A 80 6.27 15.26 -6.74
N ALA A 81 4.97 15.41 -6.47
CA ALA A 81 4.49 16.39 -5.50
C ALA A 81 4.90 16.02 -4.06
N ASP A 82 5.29 17.02 -3.27
CA ASP A 82 5.76 16.87 -1.89
C ASP A 82 4.63 16.78 -0.84
N TRP A 83 3.37 16.82 -1.28
CA TRP A 83 2.18 16.61 -0.44
C TRP A 83 1.24 15.53 -0.99
N GLY A 84 0.48 14.90 -0.10
CA GLY A 84 -0.51 13.89 -0.45
C GLY A 84 -1.85 14.48 -0.89
N VAL A 85 -2.57 13.74 -1.73
CA VAL A 85 -3.92 14.07 -2.21
C VAL A 85 -4.89 12.90 -2.06
N CYS A 86 -6.19 13.20 -2.14
CA CYS A 86 -7.17 12.16 -2.43
C CYS A 86 -6.97 11.70 -3.88
N PRO A 87 -6.78 10.40 -4.14
CA PRO A 87 -6.54 9.90 -5.51
C PRO A 87 -7.66 10.22 -6.50
N VAL A 88 -8.88 10.45 -5.99
CA VAL A 88 -10.10 10.71 -6.80
C VAL A 88 -10.48 12.19 -6.79
N HIS A 89 -10.33 12.86 -5.66
CA HIS A 89 -10.84 14.22 -5.44
C HIS A 89 -9.74 15.29 -5.39
N GLY A 90 -8.47 14.92 -5.54
CA GLY A 90 -7.35 15.86 -5.51
C GLY A 90 -7.12 16.47 -4.13
N ASN A 91 -6.81 17.76 -4.09
CA ASN A 91 -6.43 18.49 -2.87
C ASN A 91 -7.63 18.79 -1.96
N THR A 92 -8.13 17.73 -1.33
CA THR A 92 -9.33 17.70 -0.48
C THR A 92 -9.08 16.98 0.83
N LEU A 93 -7.81 16.75 1.18
CA LEU A 93 -7.47 16.09 2.43
C LEU A 93 -7.48 17.09 3.59
N ARG A 94 -7.95 16.62 4.75
CA ARG A 94 -7.72 17.23 6.06
C ARG A 94 -6.95 16.25 6.93
N ALA A 95 -6.14 16.76 7.84
CA ALA A 95 -5.40 15.96 8.80
C ALA A 95 -5.60 16.49 10.22
N SER A 96 -5.70 15.57 11.18
CA SER A 96 -5.73 15.84 12.62
C SER A 96 -5.37 14.57 13.38
N GLY A 97 -4.65 14.70 14.51
CA GLY A 97 -4.27 13.57 15.35
C GLY A 97 -3.45 12.50 14.61
N GLY A 98 -2.62 12.89 13.64
CA GLY A 98 -1.81 11.97 12.83
C GLY A 98 -2.62 11.12 11.85
N ARG A 99 -3.89 11.45 11.61
CA ARG A 99 -4.76 10.79 10.63
C ARG A 99 -5.19 11.78 9.58
N CYS A 100 -5.54 11.31 8.39
CA CYS A 100 -6.11 12.17 7.36
C CYS A 100 -7.34 11.57 6.70
N TRP A 101 -8.18 12.41 6.11
CA TRP A 101 -9.41 12.01 5.42
C TRP A 101 -9.74 12.99 4.30
N CYS A 102 -10.47 12.52 3.28
CA CYS A 102 -11.02 13.37 2.24
C CYS A 102 -12.30 14.07 2.72
N THR A 103 -12.45 15.36 2.46
CA THR A 103 -13.61 16.16 2.87
C THR A 103 -14.77 16.14 1.89
N VAL A 104 -14.63 15.50 0.73
CA VAL A 104 -15.73 15.38 -0.24
C VAL A 104 -16.76 14.40 0.32
N LEU A 105 -18.03 14.81 0.32
CA LEU A 105 -19.16 13.99 0.72
C LEU A 105 -19.16 12.66 -0.08
N ASP A 106 -19.51 11.57 0.59
CA ASP A 106 -19.56 10.21 0.03
C ASP A 106 -18.24 9.62 -0.49
N CYS A 107 -17.09 10.30 -0.31
CA CYS A 107 -15.79 9.71 -0.62
C CYS A 107 -15.41 8.59 0.34
N GLY A 108 -15.63 8.80 1.64
CA GLY A 108 -15.33 7.86 2.73
C GLY A 108 -13.85 7.51 2.96
N ARG A 109 -12.93 7.90 2.06
CA ARG A 109 -11.50 7.55 2.18
C ARG A 109 -10.85 8.28 3.36
N SER A 110 -10.25 7.48 4.23
CA SER A 110 -9.43 7.93 5.35
C SER A 110 -8.17 7.08 5.46
N TRP A 111 -7.15 7.63 6.10
CA TRP A 111 -5.87 6.98 6.33
C TRP A 111 -5.50 7.09 7.80
N GLY A 112 -4.97 6.02 8.36
CA GLY A 112 -4.47 5.95 9.74
C GLY A 112 -3.13 6.68 9.96
N TYR A 113 -2.68 7.47 8.99
CA TYR A 113 -1.46 8.27 9.02
C TYR A 113 -1.72 9.63 8.35
N ASP A 114 -0.87 10.63 8.61
CA ASP A 114 -0.95 11.93 7.95
C ASP A 114 -0.38 11.83 6.53
N ARG A 115 -1.25 11.47 5.59
CA ARG A 115 -0.90 11.44 4.17
C ARG A 115 -0.66 12.84 3.60
N LEU A 116 -1.33 13.87 4.13
CA LEU A 116 -1.24 15.22 3.59
C LEU A 116 0.18 15.77 3.74
N GLY A 117 0.83 15.48 4.87
CA GLY A 117 2.23 15.84 5.15
C GLY A 117 3.29 14.94 4.52
N LEU A 118 2.94 13.99 3.66
CA LEU A 118 3.88 13.07 3.00
C LEU A 118 3.96 13.34 1.49
N PRO A 119 5.12 13.11 0.85
CA PRO A 119 5.22 13.10 -0.60
C PRO A 119 4.20 12.16 -1.24
N CYS A 120 3.68 12.56 -2.39
CA CYS A 120 2.66 11.80 -3.10
C CYS A 120 3.22 10.46 -3.58
N SER A 121 2.61 9.36 -3.14
CA SER A 121 2.97 8.00 -3.57
C SER A 121 2.07 7.46 -4.67
N GLU A 122 1.13 8.28 -5.18
CA GLU A 122 0.23 7.85 -6.25
C GLU A 122 0.99 7.69 -7.57
N PRO A 123 0.63 6.68 -8.39
CA PRO A 123 1.24 6.48 -9.68
C PRO A 123 0.93 7.66 -10.60
N VAL A 124 1.91 8.03 -11.42
CA VAL A 124 1.73 8.96 -12.53
C VAL A 124 0.69 8.40 -13.49
N ALA A 125 -0.22 9.27 -13.94
CA ALA A 125 -1.29 8.94 -14.88
C ALA A 125 -1.50 10.02 -15.95
N PHE A 126 -0.97 11.23 -15.76
CA PHE A 126 -1.17 12.37 -16.67
C PHE A 126 0.12 13.17 -16.83
N ASP A 127 0.33 13.78 -17.98
CA ASP A 127 1.24 14.91 -18.16
C ASP A 127 0.43 16.20 -17.99
N VAL A 128 0.93 17.13 -17.18
CA VAL A 128 0.29 18.42 -16.93
C VAL A 128 1.21 19.51 -17.40
N ARG A 129 0.70 20.41 -18.25
CA ARG A 129 1.43 21.57 -18.77
C ARG A 129 0.68 22.85 -18.51
N ASP A 130 1.38 23.87 -18.02
CA ASP A 130 0.89 25.24 -18.00
C ASP A 130 1.11 25.95 -19.35
N THR A 131 0.62 27.20 -19.45
CA THR A 131 0.73 28.02 -20.66
C THR A 131 2.15 28.45 -21.00
N GLU A 132 3.07 28.41 -20.03
CA GLU A 132 4.48 28.75 -20.21
C GLU A 132 5.33 27.49 -20.51
N GLY A 133 4.69 26.32 -20.64
CA GLY A 133 5.32 25.03 -20.89
C GLY A 133 5.90 24.35 -19.64
N GLY A 134 5.74 24.97 -18.47
CA GLY A 134 6.06 24.39 -17.18
C GLY A 134 5.12 23.24 -16.80
N GLY A 135 5.59 22.34 -15.93
CA GLY A 135 4.82 21.19 -15.47
C GLY A 135 5.54 19.86 -15.67
N GLY A 136 4.78 18.77 -15.71
CA GLY A 136 5.32 17.42 -15.82
C GLY A 136 4.34 16.32 -15.38
N PRO A 137 4.85 15.08 -15.22
CA PRO A 137 4.03 13.91 -14.90
C PRO A 137 3.41 13.99 -13.50
N MET A 138 2.09 13.79 -13.41
CA MET A 138 1.31 13.83 -12.18
C MET A 138 0.37 12.63 -12.05
N CYS A 139 -0.03 12.32 -10.82
CA CYS A 139 -1.12 11.37 -10.57
C CYS A 139 -2.48 12.01 -10.88
N ALA A 140 -3.53 11.19 -10.93
CA ALA A 140 -4.90 11.67 -11.18
C ALA A 140 -5.36 12.77 -10.20
N GLY A 141 -5.04 12.63 -8.92
CA GLY A 141 -5.41 13.61 -7.90
C GLY A 141 -4.73 14.97 -8.10
N HIS A 142 -3.43 14.99 -8.39
CA HIS A 142 -2.67 16.22 -8.63
C HIS A 142 -2.99 16.84 -9.99
N ALA A 143 -3.22 16.05 -11.03
CA ALA A 143 -3.67 16.55 -12.32
C ALA A 143 -5.01 17.28 -12.20
N LYS A 144 -5.96 16.74 -11.41
CA LYS A 144 -7.23 17.40 -11.13
C LYS A 144 -7.05 18.69 -10.31
N ASP A 145 -6.18 18.71 -9.32
CA ASP A 145 -5.89 19.94 -8.57
C ASP A 145 -5.26 21.01 -9.45
N ALA A 146 -4.30 20.62 -10.31
CA ALA A 146 -3.68 21.50 -11.28
C ALA A 146 -4.70 22.08 -12.26
N GLN A 147 -5.58 21.25 -12.82
CA GLN A 147 -6.65 21.70 -13.72
C GLN A 147 -7.58 22.75 -13.07
N ASN A 148 -7.81 22.66 -11.77
CA ASN A 148 -8.68 23.58 -11.04
C ASN A 148 -7.98 24.89 -10.64
N ARG A 149 -6.65 24.90 -10.51
CA ARG A 149 -5.90 26.01 -9.89
C ARG A 149 -4.95 26.72 -10.84
N ILE A 150 -4.49 26.06 -11.89
CA ILE A 150 -3.56 26.62 -12.86
C ILE A 150 -4.35 27.06 -14.09
N VAL A 151 -4.36 28.36 -14.34
CA VAL A 151 -5.06 28.94 -15.50
C VAL A 151 -4.43 28.41 -16.78
N GLY A 152 -5.25 27.84 -17.66
CA GLY A 152 -4.79 27.30 -18.95
C GLY A 152 -4.02 25.98 -18.85
N ALA A 153 -4.08 25.28 -17.71
CA ALA A 153 -3.47 23.97 -17.60
C ALA A 153 -4.07 22.97 -18.60
N VAL A 154 -3.20 22.33 -19.36
CA VAL A 154 -3.50 21.20 -20.23
C VAL A 154 -3.14 19.92 -19.50
N VAL A 155 -4.10 19.01 -19.39
CA VAL A 155 -3.94 17.71 -18.75
C VAL A 155 -4.13 16.62 -19.80
N THR A 156 -3.09 15.83 -20.05
CA THR A 156 -3.10 14.77 -21.06
C THR A 156 -2.86 13.42 -20.38
N PRO A 157 -3.72 12.41 -20.59
CA PRO A 157 -3.48 11.06 -20.08
C PRO A 157 -2.15 10.51 -20.60
N LEU A 158 -1.40 9.84 -19.74
CA LEU A 158 -0.24 9.04 -20.15
C LEU A 158 -0.73 7.61 -20.37
N ASP A 159 -0.48 7.07 -21.57
CA ASP A 159 -0.78 5.67 -21.86
C ASP A 159 -0.06 4.77 -20.84
N GLY A 160 -0.80 3.84 -20.24
CA GLY A 160 -0.24 2.93 -19.23
C GLY A 160 0.89 2.08 -19.81
N PRO A 161 1.68 1.38 -18.96
CA PRO A 161 2.66 0.41 -19.45
C PRO A 161 1.91 -0.74 -20.16
N GLY A 162 1.76 -0.61 -21.47
CA GLY A 162 0.92 -1.48 -22.30
C GLY A 162 0.64 -0.89 -23.67
N GLY A 163 1.64 -0.29 -24.31
CA GLY A 163 1.60 -0.01 -25.75
C GLY A 163 2.06 -1.26 -26.50
N GLU A 164 1.13 -2.16 -26.80
CA GLU A 164 1.35 -3.17 -27.84
C GLU A 164 1.52 -2.45 -29.18
N GLU A 165 2.59 -2.81 -29.89
CA GLU A 165 2.90 -2.40 -31.26
C GLU A 165 1.67 -2.54 -32.16
N SER A 166 1.12 -1.41 -32.62
CA SER A 166 0.34 -1.39 -33.84
C SER A 166 1.28 -1.50 -35.03
N SER A 167 1.47 -2.73 -35.49
CA SER A 167 1.83 -3.04 -36.87
C SER A 167 0.87 -4.07 -37.41
N ARG A 168 -0.10 -3.61 -38.22
CA ARG A 168 -0.61 -4.24 -39.43
C ARG A 168 -1.57 -3.31 -40.16
#